data_AF-A0AAW1CVB0-F1
#
_entry.id   AF-A0AAW1CVB0-F1
#
_cell.length_a   1.000
_cell.length_b   1.000
_cell.length_c   1.000
_cell.angle_alpha   90.00
_cell.angle_beta   90.00
_cell.angle_gamma   90.00
#
_symmetry.space_group_name_H-M   'P 1'
#
loop_
_entity.id
_entity.type
_entity.pdbx_description
1 polymer ?
#
loop_
_entity_poly.entity_id
_entity_poly.type
_entity_poly.pdbx_seq_one_letter_code
_entity_poly.pdbx_strand_id
1 'polypeptide(L)'
;MNDEEIIRKRLLVDGDGTGDDRRINILLKKFLKWFNTDEPMDKKSSSLDQLLSQVSQCEYAFTKSRLSAQMTSFELKNYENISKQIEETIQNVKDEIVGTKEDFKEAKVIRKNRLEYEVLTKVINEQPDRKETNEKLEKLKKELENLEEKYTDLEYKLEMRRKQFHVLFQSLHHLEALLDVYKSENTGVIDISLEGFDDDEDDDDIQILTNKGDVELMNID
;
A
#
# COMPACT_ATOMS: atom_id res chain seq x y z
N MET A 1 62.56 3.87 10.86
CA MET A 1 62.41 3.11 12.12
C MET A 1 61.03 3.45 12.63
N ASN A 2 60.15 2.45 12.64
CA ASN A 2 58.72 2.64 12.78
C ASN A 2 58.39 2.99 14.24
N ASP A 3 57.55 3.99 14.50
CA ASP A 3 57.24 4.43 15.86
C ASP A 3 56.67 3.28 16.72
N GLU A 4 55.99 2.33 16.09
CA GLU A 4 55.57 1.08 16.73
C GLU A 4 56.72 0.22 17.27
N GLU A 5 57.87 0.19 16.60
CA GLU A 5 59.06 -0.54 17.07
C GLU A 5 59.71 0.16 18.26
N ILE A 6 59.69 1.49 18.29
CA ILE A 6 60.19 2.30 19.42
C ILE A 6 59.25 2.12 20.62
N ILE A 7 57.94 2.15 20.39
CA ILE A 7 56.93 1.91 21.43
C ILE A 7 57.04 0.47 21.94
N ARG A 8 57.15 -0.55 21.09
CA ARG A 8 57.39 -1.95 21.52
C ARG A 8 58.68 -2.09 22.31
N LYS A 9 59.78 -1.49 21.88
CA LYS A 9 61.06 -1.55 22.62
C LYS A 9 60.96 -0.85 23.97
N ARG A 10 60.28 0.28 24.05
CA ARG A 10 60.06 1.00 25.31
C ARG A 10 59.14 0.22 26.24
N LEU A 11 58.07 -0.39 25.71
CA LEU A 11 57.19 -1.27 26.48
C LEU A 11 57.90 -2.55 26.94
N LEU A 12 58.83 -3.11 26.14
CA LEU A 12 59.64 -4.27 26.53
C LEU A 12 60.71 -3.91 27.59
N VAL A 13 61.24 -2.68 27.55
CA VAL A 13 62.23 -2.20 28.52
C VAL A 13 61.57 -1.80 29.84
N ASP A 14 60.44 -1.09 29.81
CA ASP A 14 59.73 -0.60 31.02
C ASP A 14 58.63 -1.56 31.51
N GLY A 15 58.18 -2.52 30.70
CA GLY A 15 56.93 -3.24 30.93
C GLY A 15 57.01 -4.56 31.68
N ASP A 16 58.19 -5.12 32.00
CA ASP A 16 58.20 -6.43 32.67
C ASP A 16 59.49 -6.74 33.47
N GLY A 17 59.83 -5.89 34.44
CA GLY A 17 60.71 -6.31 35.55
C GLY A 17 62.14 -5.76 35.58
N THR A 18 62.57 -4.92 34.63
CA THR A 18 63.90 -4.27 34.73
C THR A 18 63.98 -3.21 35.83
N GLY A 19 62.84 -2.61 36.22
CA GLY A 19 62.77 -1.62 37.29
C GLY A 19 62.89 -2.25 38.69
N ASP A 20 62.15 -3.34 38.93
CA ASP A 20 62.14 -4.01 40.23
C ASP A 20 63.39 -4.88 40.42
N ASP A 21 63.87 -5.59 39.40
CA ASP A 21 65.15 -6.30 39.45
C ASP A 21 66.31 -5.32 39.70
N ARG A 22 66.31 -4.14 39.06
CA ARG A 22 67.28 -3.07 39.33
C ARG A 22 67.19 -2.55 40.77
N ARG A 23 65.98 -2.36 41.31
CA ARG A 23 65.77 -1.91 42.71
C ARG A 23 66.29 -2.93 43.71
N ILE A 24 65.98 -4.21 43.50
CA ILE A 24 66.46 -5.33 44.33
C ILE A 24 67.99 -5.45 44.24
N ASN A 25 68.56 -5.36 43.05
CA ASN A 25 70.01 -5.37 42.86
C ASN A 25 70.72 -4.19 43.54
N ILE A 26 70.12 -2.98 43.53
CA ILE A 26 70.66 -1.81 44.24
C ILE A 26 70.59 -2.00 45.76
N LEU A 27 69.47 -2.53 46.26
CA LEU A 27 69.28 -2.86 47.68
C LEU A 27 70.34 -3.87 48.13
N LEU A 28 70.53 -4.96 47.37
CA LEU A 28 71.52 -5.99 47.65
C LEU A 28 72.95 -5.42 47.68
N LYS A 29 73.33 -4.62 46.69
CA LYS A 29 74.66 -3.97 46.64
C LYS A 29 74.89 -3.05 47.82
N LYS A 30 73.88 -2.28 48.24
CA LYS A 30 73.96 -1.39 49.41
C LYS A 30 74.00 -2.15 50.72
N PHE A 31 73.25 -3.23 50.84
CA PHE A 31 73.32 -4.13 52.00
C PHE A 31 74.71 -4.76 52.15
N LEU A 32 75.27 -5.31 51.06
CA LEU A 32 76.62 -5.88 51.06
C LEU A 32 77.69 -4.84 51.39
N LYS A 33 77.53 -3.60 50.91
CA LYS A 33 78.42 -2.49 51.27
C LYS A 33 78.31 -2.14 52.75
N TRP A 34 77.10 -2.01 53.29
CA TRP A 34 76.86 -1.71 54.71
C TRP A 34 77.42 -2.81 55.64
N PHE A 35 77.28 -4.07 55.24
CA PHE A 35 77.77 -5.22 56.01
C PHE A 35 79.31 -5.29 56.07
N ASN A 36 79.98 -4.98 54.96
CA ASN A 36 81.44 -5.12 54.84
C ASN A 36 82.25 -3.87 55.24
N THR A 37 81.59 -2.75 55.59
CA THR A 37 82.30 -1.50 55.90
C THR A 37 82.42 -1.31 57.41
N ASP A 38 83.64 -1.09 57.90
CA ASP A 38 83.93 -0.75 59.29
C ASP A 38 83.87 0.78 59.48
N GLU A 39 82.67 1.35 59.30
CA GLU A 39 82.40 2.77 59.46
C GLU A 39 82.06 3.13 60.92
N PRO A 40 82.37 4.37 61.38
CA PRO A 40 81.99 4.83 62.72
C PRO A 40 80.47 4.77 62.91
N MET A 41 80.03 4.48 64.15
CA MET A 41 78.64 4.15 64.51
C MET A 41 77.58 5.12 63.93
N ASP A 42 77.86 6.42 63.89
CA ASP A 42 76.93 7.43 63.38
C ASP A 42 76.64 7.27 61.87
N LYS A 43 77.67 6.98 61.07
CA LYS A 43 77.53 6.74 59.62
C LYS A 43 76.86 5.40 59.32
N LYS A 44 77.13 4.41 60.17
CA LYS A 44 76.52 3.08 60.10
C LYS A 44 75.01 3.14 60.40
N SER A 45 74.58 3.97 61.35
CA SER A 45 73.15 4.20 61.65
C SER A 45 72.43 4.89 60.50
N SER A 46 73.00 5.96 59.94
CA SER A 46 72.38 6.67 58.81
C SER A 46 72.26 5.78 57.56
N SER A 47 73.25 4.93 57.31
CA SER A 47 73.22 3.96 56.22
C SER A 47 72.18 2.85 56.43
N LEU A 48 71.91 2.47 57.68
CA LEU A 48 70.84 1.54 58.04
C LEU A 48 69.46 2.16 57.75
N ASP A 49 69.23 3.42 58.13
CA ASP A 49 67.97 4.12 57.85
C ASP A 49 67.70 4.24 56.34
N GLN A 50 68.75 4.51 55.56
CA GLN A 50 68.67 4.51 54.10
C GLN A 50 68.37 3.14 53.50
N LEU A 51 68.84 2.06 54.14
CA LEU A 51 68.55 0.69 53.74
C LEU A 51 67.09 0.34 54.04
N LEU A 52 66.60 0.65 55.25
CA LEU A 52 65.20 0.46 55.64
C LEU A 52 64.25 1.20 54.70
N SER A 53 64.55 2.46 54.38
CA SER A 53 63.76 3.24 53.42
C SER A 53 63.68 2.56 52.04
N GLN A 54 64.77 1.94 51.58
CA GLN A 54 64.78 1.21 50.32
C GLN A 54 64.02 -0.11 50.37
N VAL A 55 64.06 -0.82 51.50
CA VAL A 55 63.22 -2.01 51.73
C VAL A 55 61.75 -1.62 51.63
N SER A 56 61.32 -0.56 52.33
CA SER A 56 59.93 -0.08 52.27
C SER A 56 59.50 0.32 50.84
N GLN A 57 60.40 0.91 50.04
CA GLN A 57 60.12 1.21 48.63
C GLN A 57 59.95 -0.05 47.78
N CYS A 58 60.75 -1.10 48.02
CA CYS A 58 60.62 -2.39 47.34
C CYS A 58 59.31 -3.10 47.72
N GLU A 59 58.94 -3.10 49.00
CA GLU A 59 57.68 -3.67 49.48
C GLU A 59 56.45 -2.94 48.90
N TYR A 60 56.52 -1.61 48.81
CA TYR A 60 55.48 -0.81 48.17
C TYR A 60 55.34 -1.15 46.68
N ALA A 61 56.47 -1.25 45.96
CA ALA A 61 56.48 -1.59 44.54
C ALA A 61 55.89 -2.99 44.30
N PHE A 62 56.29 -3.98 45.10
CA PHE A 62 55.76 -5.34 45.05
C PHE A 62 54.24 -5.37 45.30
N THR A 63 53.79 -4.68 46.34
CA THR A 63 52.36 -4.62 46.69
C THR A 63 51.57 -3.95 45.56
N LYS A 64 52.07 -2.84 45.01
CA LYS A 64 51.46 -2.14 43.87
C LYS A 64 51.36 -3.05 42.65
N SER A 65 52.42 -3.78 42.29
CA SER A 65 52.42 -4.73 41.18
C SER A 65 51.36 -5.82 41.38
N ARG A 66 51.30 -6.39 42.60
CA ARG A 66 50.31 -7.43 42.93
C ARG A 66 48.87 -6.93 42.80
N LEU A 67 48.56 -5.75 43.33
CA LEU A 67 47.21 -5.16 43.17
C LEU A 67 46.91 -4.84 41.70
N SER A 68 47.89 -4.34 40.95
CA SER A 68 47.72 -4.04 39.53
C SER A 68 47.42 -5.32 38.74
N ALA A 69 48.14 -6.42 38.99
CA ALA A 69 47.88 -7.71 38.37
C ALA A 69 46.47 -8.25 38.71
N GLN A 70 46.03 -8.09 39.95
CA GLN A 70 44.66 -8.46 40.35
C GLN A 70 43.61 -7.60 39.64
N MET A 71 43.82 -6.28 39.56
CA MET A 71 42.96 -5.36 38.84
C MET A 71 42.89 -5.71 37.36
N THR A 72 44.01 -5.95 36.69
CA THR A 72 44.05 -6.36 35.28
C THR A 72 43.31 -7.68 35.05
N SER A 73 43.42 -8.65 35.95
CA SER A 73 42.66 -9.90 35.85
C SER A 73 41.15 -9.68 35.96
N PHE A 74 40.71 -8.75 36.83
CA PHE A 74 39.30 -8.39 36.95
C PHE A 74 38.81 -7.63 35.72
N GLU A 75 39.57 -6.67 35.23
CA GLU A 75 39.26 -5.90 34.02
C GLU A 75 39.15 -6.81 32.80
N LEU A 76 40.04 -7.79 32.65
CA LEU A 76 39.98 -8.77 31.56
C LEU A 76 38.64 -9.52 31.55
N LYS A 77 38.19 -10.00 32.72
CA LYS A 77 36.88 -10.66 32.84
C LYS A 77 35.72 -9.73 32.52
N ASN A 78 35.83 -8.46 32.91
CA ASN A 78 34.80 -7.47 32.58
C ASN A 78 34.73 -7.23 31.06
N TYR A 79 35.88 -7.09 30.39
CA TYR A 79 35.93 -6.95 28.94
C TYR A 79 35.40 -8.19 28.21
N GLU A 80 35.69 -9.40 28.71
CA GLU A 80 35.10 -10.63 28.17
C GLU A 80 33.57 -10.63 28.29
N ASN A 81 33.03 -10.18 29.43
CA ASN A 81 31.58 -10.08 29.61
C ASN A 81 30.95 -9.04 28.68
N ILE A 82 31.55 -7.86 28.57
CA ILE A 82 31.08 -6.81 27.65
C ILE A 82 31.15 -7.32 26.20
N SER A 83 32.21 -8.03 25.81
CA SER A 83 32.31 -8.63 24.47
C SER A 83 31.16 -9.59 24.18
N LYS A 84 30.81 -10.46 25.13
CA LYS A 84 29.67 -11.38 24.99
C LYS A 84 28.33 -10.64 24.88
N GLN A 85 28.13 -9.59 25.67
CA GLN A 85 26.92 -8.75 25.57
C GLN A 85 26.82 -8.05 24.22
N ILE A 86 27.95 -7.56 23.68
CA ILE A 86 27.99 -6.96 22.35
C ILE A 86 27.66 -8.02 21.28
N GLU A 87 28.20 -9.23 21.38
CA GLU A 87 27.89 -10.32 20.45
C GLU A 87 26.41 -10.70 20.48
N GLU A 88 25.82 -10.82 21.67
CA GLU A 88 24.39 -11.11 21.85
C GLU A 88 23.51 -10.01 21.26
N THR A 89 23.81 -8.74 21.55
CA THR A 89 23.07 -7.61 21.00
C THR A 89 23.20 -7.52 19.48
N ILE A 90 24.38 -7.80 18.91
CA ILE A 90 24.57 -7.88 17.46
C ILE A 90 23.69 -8.99 16.87
N GLN A 91 23.60 -10.15 17.52
CA GLN A 91 22.78 -11.24 17.04
C GLN A 91 21.29 -10.88 17.08
N ASN A 92 20.81 -10.30 18.18
CA ASN A 92 19.42 -9.85 18.29
C ASN A 92 19.07 -8.81 17.22
N VAL A 93 19.93 -7.82 16.98
CA VAL A 93 19.72 -6.82 15.94
C VAL A 93 19.70 -7.44 14.53
N LYS A 94 20.54 -8.46 14.27
CA LYS A 94 20.49 -9.18 13.00
C LYS A 94 19.14 -9.89 12.81
N ASP A 95 18.62 -10.51 13.85
CA ASP A 95 17.33 -11.21 13.80
C ASP A 95 16.17 -10.21 13.63
N GLU A 96 16.22 -9.05 14.28
CA GLU A 96 15.27 -7.94 14.05
C GLU A 96 15.33 -7.41 12.61
N ILE A 97 16.52 -7.29 12.01
CA ILE A 97 16.67 -6.89 10.61
C ILE A 97 16.03 -7.92 9.66
N VAL A 98 16.14 -9.21 9.98
CA VAL A 98 15.49 -10.26 9.18
C VAL A 98 13.97 -10.14 9.30
N GLY A 99 13.43 -9.99 10.51
CA GLY A 99 11.99 -9.81 10.74
C GLY A 99 11.44 -8.58 10.03
N THR A 100 12.05 -7.41 10.22
CA THR A 100 11.64 -6.17 9.55
C THR A 100 11.72 -6.25 8.03
N LYS A 101 12.64 -7.04 7.48
CA LYS A 101 12.72 -7.29 6.02
C LYS A 101 11.56 -8.15 5.51
N GLU A 102 11.07 -9.09 6.31
CA GLU A 102 9.88 -9.88 5.98
C GLU A 102 8.62 -9.01 6.04
N ASP A 103 8.45 -8.24 7.11
CA ASP A 103 7.36 -7.27 7.26
C ASP A 103 7.32 -6.29 6.08
N PHE A 104 8.50 -5.81 5.66
CA PHE A 104 8.61 -4.92 4.50
C PHE A 104 8.13 -5.57 3.19
N LYS A 105 8.43 -6.87 2.99
CA LYS A 105 7.94 -7.60 1.81
C LYS A 105 6.42 -7.73 1.86
N GLU A 106 5.86 -8.07 3.02
CA GLU A 106 4.41 -8.17 3.19
C GLU A 106 3.72 -6.82 2.94
N ALA A 107 4.23 -5.75 3.54
CA ALA A 107 3.74 -4.39 3.32
C ALA A 107 3.77 -3.98 1.84
N LYS A 108 4.80 -4.42 1.09
CA LYS A 108 4.89 -4.18 -0.36
C LYS A 108 3.80 -4.92 -1.13
N VAL A 109 3.48 -6.16 -0.74
CA VAL A 109 2.39 -6.94 -1.34
C VAL A 109 1.04 -6.28 -1.05
N ILE A 110 0.78 -5.90 0.21
CA ILE A 110 -0.45 -5.20 0.60
C ILE A 110 -0.60 -3.89 -0.20
N ARG A 111 0.48 -3.11 -0.35
CA ARG A 111 0.47 -1.89 -1.16
C ARG A 111 0.15 -2.18 -2.63
N LYS A 112 0.74 -3.22 -3.22
CA LYS A 112 0.45 -3.62 -4.60
C LYS A 112 -1.03 -3.98 -4.76
N ASN A 113 -1.56 -4.82 -3.88
CA ASN A 113 -2.97 -5.24 -3.92
C ASN A 113 -3.89 -4.02 -3.76
N ARG A 114 -3.56 -3.09 -2.86
CA ARG A 114 -4.33 -1.85 -2.67
C ARG A 114 -4.37 -0.99 -3.94
N LEU A 115 -3.26 -0.87 -4.66
CA LEU A 115 -3.22 -0.15 -5.94
C LEU A 115 -4.06 -0.85 -7.01
N GLU A 116 -3.99 -2.18 -7.09
CA GLU A 116 -4.83 -2.97 -8.01
C GLU A 116 -6.32 -2.76 -7.72
N TYR A 117 -6.72 -2.76 -6.44
CA TYR A 117 -8.09 -2.45 -6.03
C TYR A 117 -8.50 -1.02 -6.36
N GLU A 118 -7.61 -0.04 -6.20
CA GLU A 118 -7.90 1.35 -6.54
C GLU A 118 -8.13 1.52 -8.04
N VAL A 119 -7.31 0.88 -8.88
CA VAL A 119 -7.49 0.87 -10.33
C VAL A 119 -8.83 0.23 -10.71
N LEU A 120 -9.15 -0.94 -10.13
CA LEU A 120 -10.41 -1.62 -10.41
C LEU A 120 -11.62 -0.78 -9.95
N THR A 121 -11.50 -0.11 -8.80
CA THR A 121 -12.54 0.78 -8.27
C THR A 121 -12.81 1.94 -9.22
N LYS A 122 -11.76 2.55 -9.82
CA LYS A 122 -11.93 3.61 -10.83
C LYS A 122 -12.72 3.11 -12.04
N VAL A 123 -12.36 1.94 -12.57
CA VAL A 123 -13.08 1.33 -13.70
C VAL A 123 -14.53 0.98 -13.34
N ILE A 124 -14.79 0.49 -12.13
CA ILE A 124 -16.16 0.19 -11.67
C ILE A 124 -16.98 1.48 -11.55
N ASN A 125 -16.40 2.57 -11.07
CA ASN A 125 -17.09 3.85 -10.91
C ASN A 125 -17.38 4.56 -12.24
N GLU A 126 -16.70 4.20 -13.33
CA GLU A 126 -17.04 4.66 -14.69
C GLU A 126 -18.36 4.04 -15.18
N GLN A 127 -18.77 2.89 -14.62
CA GLN A 127 -20.02 2.23 -14.97
C GLN A 127 -21.18 2.81 -14.14
N PRO A 128 -22.40 2.90 -14.71
CA PRO A 128 -23.55 3.41 -13.99
C PRO A 128 -23.93 2.51 -12.81
N ASP A 129 -24.59 3.09 -11.82
CA ASP A 129 -25.01 2.33 -10.65
C ASP A 129 -25.94 1.19 -11.05
N ARG A 130 -25.69 0.01 -10.47
CA ARG A 130 -26.40 -1.22 -10.79
C ARG A 130 -27.87 -1.12 -10.41
N LYS A 131 -28.18 -0.43 -9.30
CA LYS A 131 -29.57 -0.22 -8.87
C LYS A 131 -30.33 0.62 -9.87
N GLU A 132 -29.78 1.77 -10.26
CA GLU A 132 -30.41 2.66 -11.23
C GLU A 132 -30.61 1.97 -12.59
N THR A 133 -29.61 1.21 -13.05
CA THR A 133 -29.69 0.45 -14.30
C THR A 133 -30.78 -0.62 -14.25
N ASN A 134 -30.90 -1.34 -13.13
CA ASN A 134 -31.97 -2.32 -12.93
C ASN A 134 -33.36 -1.67 -12.88
N GLU A 135 -33.50 -0.50 -12.25
CA GLU A 135 -34.78 0.23 -12.22
C GLU A 135 -35.21 0.68 -13.61
N LYS A 136 -34.28 1.22 -14.41
CA LYS A 136 -34.54 1.57 -15.82
C LYS A 136 -34.96 0.34 -16.63
N LEU A 137 -34.29 -0.78 -16.43
CA LEU A 137 -34.58 -2.04 -17.10
C LEU A 137 -35.97 -2.58 -16.75
N GLU A 138 -36.37 -2.51 -15.47
CA GLU A 138 -37.71 -2.90 -15.04
C GLU A 138 -38.81 -1.96 -15.58
N LYS A 139 -38.54 -0.65 -15.68
CA LYS A 139 -39.47 0.28 -16.36
C LYS A 139 -39.63 -0.05 -17.84
N LEU A 140 -38.53 -0.23 -18.55
CA LEU A 140 -38.52 -0.60 -19.98
C LEU A 140 -39.26 -1.92 -20.24
N LYS A 141 -39.10 -2.92 -19.38
CA LYS A 141 -39.86 -4.18 -19.48
C LYS A 141 -41.37 -3.95 -19.38
N LYS A 142 -41.82 -3.16 -18.40
CA LYS A 142 -43.24 -2.83 -18.24
C LYS A 142 -43.78 -2.05 -19.42
N GLU A 143 -43.00 -1.11 -19.95
CA GLU A 143 -43.38 -0.35 -21.14
C GLU A 143 -43.52 -1.27 -22.37
N LEU A 144 -42.60 -2.23 -22.53
CA LEU A 144 -42.64 -3.22 -23.61
C LEU A 144 -43.87 -4.12 -23.48
N GLU A 145 -44.15 -4.64 -22.29
CA GLU A 145 -45.35 -5.45 -22.00
C GLU A 145 -46.64 -4.67 -22.31
N ASN A 146 -46.73 -3.41 -21.86
CA ASN A 146 -47.88 -2.54 -22.17
C ASN A 146 -48.02 -2.26 -23.67
N LEU A 147 -46.90 -2.13 -24.39
CA LEU A 147 -46.91 -1.86 -25.82
C LEU A 147 -47.32 -3.11 -26.62
N GLU A 148 -46.87 -4.29 -26.20
CA GLU A 148 -47.32 -5.58 -26.74
C GLU A 148 -48.83 -5.76 -26.52
N GLU A 149 -49.34 -5.47 -25.31
CA GLU A 149 -50.77 -5.54 -25.04
C GLU A 149 -51.56 -4.60 -25.96
N LYS A 150 -51.14 -3.34 -26.08
CA LYS A 150 -51.76 -2.38 -27.01
C LYS A 150 -51.70 -2.84 -28.46
N TYR A 151 -50.58 -3.39 -28.90
CA TYR A 151 -50.44 -3.94 -30.25
C TYR A 151 -51.43 -5.07 -30.49
N THR A 152 -51.55 -6.02 -29.55
CA THR A 152 -52.51 -7.13 -29.67
C THR A 152 -53.96 -6.68 -29.68
N ASP A 153 -54.33 -5.68 -28.87
CA ASP A 153 -55.67 -5.08 -28.88
C ASP A 153 -55.98 -4.36 -30.20
N LEU A 154 -55.00 -3.63 -30.74
CA LEU A 154 -55.15 -2.94 -32.03
C LEU A 154 -55.32 -3.94 -33.18
N GLU A 155 -54.51 -5.01 -33.18
CA GLU A 155 -54.60 -6.09 -34.16
C GLU A 155 -55.96 -6.78 -34.08
N TYR A 156 -56.46 -7.07 -32.87
CA TYR A 156 -57.80 -7.62 -32.66
C TYR A 156 -58.91 -6.69 -33.19
N LYS A 157 -58.81 -5.39 -32.95
CA LYS A 157 -59.76 -4.40 -33.48
C LYS A 157 -59.72 -4.32 -35.01
N LEU A 158 -58.52 -4.39 -35.61
CA LEU A 158 -58.33 -4.37 -37.06
C LEU A 158 -58.95 -5.63 -37.70
N GLU A 159 -58.67 -6.80 -37.13
CA GLU A 159 -59.27 -8.09 -37.51
C GLU A 159 -60.81 -8.04 -37.44
N MET A 160 -61.37 -7.47 -36.36
CA MET A 160 -62.82 -7.28 -36.23
C MET A 160 -63.39 -6.34 -37.28
N ARG A 161 -62.73 -5.22 -37.56
CA ARG A 161 -63.13 -4.29 -38.64
C ARG A 161 -63.09 -4.99 -40.00
N ARG A 162 -62.06 -5.78 -40.30
CA ARG A 162 -61.98 -6.59 -41.54
C ARG A 162 -63.16 -7.54 -41.68
N LYS A 163 -63.54 -8.23 -40.59
CA LYS A 163 -64.71 -9.11 -40.56
C LYS A 163 -66.02 -8.34 -40.79
N GLN A 164 -66.18 -7.19 -40.14
CA GLN A 164 -67.35 -6.31 -40.35
C GLN A 164 -67.44 -5.81 -41.80
N PHE A 165 -66.32 -5.36 -42.38
CA PHE A 165 -66.26 -4.96 -43.79
C PHE A 165 -66.60 -6.12 -44.72
N HIS A 166 -66.13 -7.34 -44.44
CA HIS A 166 -66.47 -8.51 -45.25
C HIS A 166 -67.99 -8.79 -45.24
N VAL A 167 -68.64 -8.72 -44.08
CA VAL A 167 -70.10 -8.88 -43.95
C VAL A 167 -70.84 -7.77 -44.72
N LEU A 168 -70.40 -6.52 -44.60
CA LEU A 168 -70.99 -5.40 -45.31
C LEU A 168 -70.81 -5.55 -46.83
N PHE A 169 -69.63 -5.94 -47.29
CA PHE A 169 -69.33 -6.18 -48.70
C PHE A 169 -70.15 -7.34 -49.27
N GLN A 170 -70.32 -8.42 -48.51
CA GLN A 170 -71.21 -9.52 -48.89
C GLN A 170 -72.68 -9.09 -48.94
N SER A 171 -73.11 -8.22 -48.03
CA SER A 171 -74.46 -7.64 -48.03
C SER A 171 -74.66 -6.70 -49.22
N LEU A 172 -73.65 -5.91 -49.57
CA LEU A 172 -73.66 -5.03 -50.75
C LEU A 172 -73.76 -5.85 -52.02
N HIS A 173 -72.95 -6.90 -52.19
CA HIS A 173 -73.08 -7.81 -53.32
C HIS A 173 -74.42 -8.53 -53.36
N HIS A 174 -75.01 -8.86 -52.21
CA HIS A 174 -76.36 -9.42 -52.17
C HIS A 174 -77.42 -8.41 -52.63
N LEU A 175 -77.30 -7.14 -52.23
CA LEU A 175 -78.17 -6.07 -52.70
C LEU A 175 -77.96 -5.75 -54.19
N GLU A 176 -76.72 -5.75 -54.68
CA GLU A 176 -76.42 -5.64 -56.12
C GLU A 176 -77.06 -6.80 -56.89
N ALA A 177 -76.92 -8.03 -56.41
CA ALA A 177 -77.57 -9.18 -57.02
C ALA A 177 -79.10 -9.06 -57.03
N LEU A 178 -79.71 -8.55 -55.94
CA LEU A 178 -81.14 -8.25 -55.90
C LEU A 178 -81.51 -7.13 -56.88
N LEU A 179 -80.74 -6.05 -56.94
CA LEU A 179 -80.95 -4.94 -57.88
C LEU A 179 -80.80 -5.38 -59.33
N ASP A 180 -79.87 -6.27 -59.65
CA ASP A 180 -79.73 -6.86 -60.98
C ASP A 180 -80.89 -7.81 -61.33
N VAL A 181 -81.44 -8.52 -60.33
CA VAL A 181 -82.71 -9.27 -60.48
C VAL A 181 -83.90 -8.31 -60.70
N TYR A 182 -83.97 -7.17 -60.02
CA TYR A 182 -84.99 -6.15 -60.24
C TYR A 182 -84.83 -5.41 -61.58
N LYS A 183 -83.60 -5.16 -62.05
CA LYS A 183 -83.31 -4.64 -63.40
C LYS A 183 -83.69 -5.65 -64.48
N SER A 184 -83.61 -6.94 -64.18
CA SER A 184 -84.10 -8.03 -65.05
C SER A 184 -85.64 -8.08 -65.13
N GLU A 185 -86.38 -7.55 -64.14
CA GLU A 185 -87.85 -7.56 -64.13
C GLU A 185 -88.51 -6.22 -64.52
N ASN A 186 -87.76 -5.12 -64.70
CA ASN A 186 -88.33 -3.85 -65.15
C ASN A 186 -87.43 -3.16 -66.18
N THR A 187 -87.67 -3.42 -67.47
CA THR A 187 -87.07 -2.68 -68.58
C THR A 187 -87.73 -1.29 -68.69
N GLY A 188 -87.01 -0.26 -68.26
CA GLY A 188 -87.43 1.14 -68.43
C GLY A 188 -86.35 2.12 -67.98
N VAL A 189 -85.40 2.38 -68.88
CA VAL A 189 -84.28 3.34 -68.79
C VAL A 189 -84.69 4.69 -68.17
N ILE A 190 -83.85 5.25 -67.29
CA ILE A 190 -83.42 6.67 -67.32
C ILE A 190 -82.07 6.80 -66.58
N ASP A 191 -81.11 7.27 -67.37
CA ASP A 191 -79.78 7.77 -67.06
C ASP A 191 -79.89 9.07 -66.23
N ILE A 192 -79.18 9.13 -65.09
CA ILE A 192 -78.93 10.37 -64.35
C ILE A 192 -77.43 10.42 -64.07
N SER A 193 -76.75 11.19 -64.92
CA SER A 193 -75.42 11.72 -64.65
C SER A 193 -75.42 12.49 -63.34
N LEU A 194 -74.55 12.08 -62.41
CA LEU A 194 -74.28 12.84 -61.20
C LEU A 194 -73.05 13.72 -61.47
N GLU A 195 -73.34 14.98 -61.79
CA GLU A 195 -72.37 16.07 -61.91
C GLU A 195 -71.61 16.25 -60.59
N GLY A 196 -70.33 16.63 -60.72
CA GLY A 196 -69.44 16.90 -59.62
C GLY A 196 -69.98 18.02 -58.72
N PHE A 197 -69.94 17.73 -57.43
CA PHE A 197 -69.87 18.75 -56.39
C PHE A 197 -68.42 18.81 -55.95
N ASP A 198 -67.70 19.79 -56.49
CA ASP A 198 -66.63 20.47 -55.76
C ASP A 198 -67.32 21.20 -54.59
N ASP A 199 -67.12 20.71 -53.37
CA ASP A 199 -67.32 21.52 -52.16
C ASP A 199 -65.93 21.73 -51.56
N ASP A 200 -65.43 22.94 -51.77
CA ASP A 200 -64.31 23.53 -51.08
C ASP A 200 -64.59 23.55 -49.56
N GLU A 201 -63.88 22.72 -48.79
CA GLU A 201 -63.69 22.95 -47.36
C GLU A 201 -62.45 23.84 -47.18
N ASP A 202 -62.73 25.14 -46.97
CA ASP A 202 -61.78 26.07 -46.36
C ASP A 202 -61.46 25.64 -44.91
N ASP A 203 -60.17 25.67 -44.61
CA ASP A 203 -59.51 25.90 -43.31
C ASP A 203 -59.87 25.03 -42.09
N ASP A 204 -58.89 24.22 -41.66
CA ASP A 204 -58.41 24.34 -40.28
C ASP A 204 -56.94 23.87 -40.15
N ASP A 205 -56.09 24.83 -39.76
CA ASP A 205 -54.69 24.68 -39.40
C ASP A 205 -54.47 23.60 -38.32
N ILE A 206 -53.68 22.56 -38.62
CA ILE A 206 -52.93 21.84 -37.59
C ILE A 206 -51.47 22.30 -37.64
N GLN A 207 -51.19 23.33 -36.86
CA GLN A 207 -49.83 23.74 -36.50
C GLN A 207 -49.12 22.58 -35.80
N ILE A 208 -48.14 21.99 -36.47
CA ILE A 208 -47.13 21.14 -35.86
C ILE A 208 -46.25 22.04 -34.99
N LEU A 209 -46.48 22.04 -33.67
CA LEU A 209 -45.57 22.64 -32.70
C LEU A 209 -44.24 21.88 -32.69
N THR A 210 -43.28 22.33 -33.50
CA THR A 210 -41.87 22.06 -33.27
C THR A 210 -41.38 22.98 -32.15
N ASN A 211 -41.48 22.55 -30.88
CA ASN A 211 -40.66 23.14 -29.82
C ASN A 211 -39.26 22.52 -29.89
N LYS A 212 -38.41 23.11 -30.73
CA LYS A 212 -36.96 23.16 -30.47
C LYS A 212 -36.75 24.25 -29.42
N GLY A 213 -36.61 23.83 -28.18
CA GLY A 213 -36.19 24.67 -27.06
C GLY A 213 -35.05 23.99 -26.32
N ASP A 214 -33.90 24.65 -26.34
CA ASP A 214 -32.84 24.67 -25.32
C ASP A 214 -31.86 23.49 -25.22
N VAL A 215 -30.74 23.61 -25.98
CA VAL A 215 -29.39 23.36 -25.44
C VAL A 215 -28.39 24.36 -26.05
N GLU A 216 -28.33 25.58 -25.52
CA GLU A 216 -27.08 26.33 -25.32
C GLU A 216 -27.03 26.56 -23.79
N LEU A 217 -25.99 26.24 -23.04
CA LEU A 217 -24.64 26.75 -23.18
C LEU A 217 -23.64 25.77 -22.56
N MET A 218 -22.64 25.38 -23.35
CA MET A 218 -21.31 25.09 -22.81
C MET A 218 -20.76 26.39 -22.21
N ASN A 219 -20.38 26.35 -20.94
CA ASN A 219 -19.32 27.22 -20.42
C ASN A 219 -18.40 26.34 -19.58
N ILE A 220 -17.25 26.03 -20.18
CA ILE A 220 -16.05 25.54 -19.49
C ILE A 220 -15.05 26.68 -19.59
N ASP A 221 -14.74 27.26 -18.45
CA ASP A 221 -13.40 27.69 -18.04
C ASP A 221 -13.30 27.47 -16.52
#